data_AF-A0A2V7HZI8-F1
#
_entry.id   AF-A0A2V7HZI8-F1
#
_cell.length_a   1.000
_cell.length_b   1.000
_cell.length_c   1.000
_cell.angle_alpha   90.00
_cell.angle_beta   90.00
_cell.angle_gamma   90.00
#
_symmetry.space_group_name_H-M   'P 1'
#
loop_
_entity.id
_entity.type
_entity.pdbx_description
1 polymer ?
#
loop_
_entity_poly.entity_id
_entity_poly.type
_entity_poly.pdbx_seq_one_letter_code
_entity_poly.pdbx_strand_id
1 'polypeptide(L)'
;ALVGILIAFLIVSAQRQPARLLMLVIALLCFEVFFLAVVVWLAHPVLTDVAWWAILLGNVLAAGGMLAYFFVGHRALGRALLGPRTRVAQEGFVAGALGAAAVAVWFLLYDTAAGAPLRTPALLGAAVLEGLRDPAALTISLPLILKYTLVHGAAFVVFGWLAAGLLALADREPRLLFAFLMLFVCFEVFFFAMIAVLAQWLLEALAWWTILAANLLAAVAMLGYLLREHRVAWRAFLSAP
;
A
#
# COMPACT_ATOMS: atom_id res chain seq x y z
N ALA A 1 -0.69 -10.94 22.32
CA ALA A 1 0.50 -11.08 23.17
C ALA A 1 1.65 -11.82 22.47
N LEU A 2 1.46 -13.08 22.05
CA LEU A 2 2.52 -13.92 21.46
C LEU A 2 3.17 -13.34 20.20
N VAL A 3 2.36 -12.78 19.29
CA VAL A 3 2.84 -12.12 18.07
C VAL A 3 3.64 -10.84 18.38
N GLY A 4 3.21 -10.06 19.37
CA GLY A 4 3.94 -8.86 19.80
C GLY A 4 5.33 -9.18 20.36
N ILE A 5 5.46 -10.30 21.08
CA ILE A 5 6.75 -10.80 21.58
C ILE A 5 7.64 -11.23 20.41
N LEU A 6 7.08 -11.92 19.41
CA LEU A 6 7.80 -12.32 18.21
C LEU A 6 8.32 -11.11 17.41
N ILE A 7 7.48 -10.10 17.19
CA ILE A 7 7.86 -8.86 16.50
C ILE A 7 8.95 -8.11 17.29
N ALA A 8 8.80 -7.98 18.61
CA ALA A 8 9.82 -7.35 19.45
C ALA A 8 11.17 -8.10 19.39
N PHE A 9 11.14 -9.44 19.41
CA PHE A 9 12.34 -10.26 19.23
C PHE A 9 12.98 -10.03 17.86
N LEU A 10 12.18 -10.00 16.78
CA LEU A 10 12.67 -9.75 15.42
C LEU A 10 13.29 -8.34 15.28
N ILE A 11 12.73 -7.33 15.95
CA ILE A 11 13.29 -5.96 15.99
C ILE A 11 14.68 -5.96 16.63
N VAL A 12 14.79 -6.52 17.84
CA VAL A 12 16.08 -6.58 18.57
C VAL A 12 17.11 -7.41 17.80
N SER A 13 16.64 -8.47 17.13
CA SER A 13 17.44 -9.36 16.30
C SER A 13 17.94 -8.67 15.01
N ALA A 14 17.09 -7.87 14.35
CA ALA A 14 17.43 -7.08 13.16
C ALA A 14 18.46 -5.97 13.44
N GLN A 15 18.49 -5.45 14.67
CA GLN A 15 19.52 -4.48 15.09
C GLN A 15 20.92 -5.10 15.18
N ARG A 16 21.01 -6.41 15.49
CA ARG A 16 22.28 -7.11 15.65
C ARG A 16 22.82 -7.68 14.34
N GLN A 17 21.93 -8.00 13.40
CA GLN A 17 22.29 -8.55 12.10
C GLN A 17 21.39 -7.91 11.01
N PRO A 18 21.94 -7.08 10.11
CA PRO A 18 21.15 -6.41 9.06
C PRO A 18 20.43 -7.39 8.13
N ALA A 19 20.98 -8.60 7.94
CA ALA A 19 20.33 -9.69 7.22
C ALA A 19 18.96 -10.12 7.79
N ARG A 20 18.66 -9.82 9.06
CA ARG A 20 17.37 -10.14 9.71
C ARG A 20 16.32 -9.03 9.56
N LEU A 21 16.70 -7.88 9.00
CA LEU A 21 15.77 -6.78 8.70
C LEU A 21 14.76 -7.17 7.61
N LEU A 22 15.20 -7.95 6.61
CA LEU A 22 14.31 -8.54 5.61
C LEU A 22 13.24 -9.42 6.25
N MET A 23 13.63 -10.31 7.17
CA MET A 23 12.69 -11.18 7.87
C MET A 23 11.69 -10.39 8.73
N LEU A 24 12.14 -9.31 9.39
CA LEU A 24 11.24 -8.43 10.14
C LEU A 24 10.21 -7.77 9.21
N VAL A 25 10.64 -7.21 8.08
CA VAL A 25 9.72 -6.56 7.12
C VAL A 25 8.72 -7.57 6.55
N ILE A 26 9.19 -8.74 6.11
CA ILE A 26 8.31 -9.80 5.62
C ILE A 26 7.33 -10.24 6.72
N ALA A 27 7.80 -10.46 7.95
CA ALA A 27 6.94 -10.88 9.05
C ALA A 27 5.84 -9.85 9.37
N LEU A 28 6.17 -8.55 9.33
CA LEU A 28 5.19 -7.47 9.51
C LEU A 28 4.15 -7.45 8.39
N LEU A 29 4.60 -7.54 7.13
CA LEU A 29 3.70 -7.56 5.97
C LEU A 29 2.78 -8.79 5.97
N CYS A 30 3.32 -9.97 6.27
CA CYS A 30 2.54 -11.20 6.40
C CYS A 30 1.56 -11.14 7.58
N PHE A 31 1.96 -10.51 8.70
CA PHE A 31 1.09 -10.33 9.85
C PHE A 31 -0.14 -9.48 9.52
N GLU A 32 0.03 -8.37 8.79
CA GLU A 32 -1.09 -7.52 8.35
C GLU A 32 -2.08 -8.30 7.49
N VAL A 33 -1.59 -9.08 6.51
CA VAL A 33 -2.44 -9.92 5.65
C VAL A 33 -3.19 -10.97 6.48
N PHE A 34 -2.50 -11.65 7.39
CA PHE A 34 -3.12 -12.64 8.28
C PHE A 34 -4.17 -12.00 9.20
N PHE A 35 -3.85 -10.87 9.82
CA PHE A 35 -4.76 -10.15 10.69
C PHE A 35 -6.02 -9.70 9.93
N LEU A 36 -5.84 -9.16 8.73
CA LEU A 36 -6.96 -8.79 7.86
C LEU A 36 -7.82 -10.02 7.52
N ALA A 37 -7.22 -11.13 7.11
CA ALA A 37 -7.95 -12.36 6.82
C ALA A 37 -8.77 -12.88 8.02
N VAL A 38 -8.17 -12.83 9.22
CA VAL A 38 -8.85 -13.21 10.47
C VAL A 38 -10.02 -12.27 10.77
N VAL A 39 -9.83 -10.95 10.66
CA VAL A 39 -10.89 -9.96 10.90
C VAL A 39 -12.04 -10.15 9.90
N VAL A 40 -11.72 -10.31 8.63
CA VAL A 40 -12.70 -10.54 7.56
C VAL A 40 -13.50 -11.81 7.79
N TRP A 41 -12.85 -12.89 8.23
CA TRP A 41 -13.49 -14.19 8.40
C TRP A 41 -14.26 -14.34 9.71
N LEU A 42 -13.72 -13.85 10.83
CA LEU A 42 -14.34 -14.01 12.16
C LEU A 42 -15.23 -12.83 12.57
N ALA A 43 -14.92 -11.61 12.14
CA ALA A 43 -15.63 -10.41 12.57
C ALA A 43 -16.66 -9.91 11.54
N HIS A 44 -16.93 -10.65 10.46
CA HIS A 44 -17.89 -10.28 9.41
C HIS A 44 -19.23 -9.70 9.94
N PRO A 45 -19.86 -10.25 11.01
CA PRO A 45 -21.11 -9.70 11.54
C PRO A 45 -20.96 -8.35 12.27
N VAL A 46 -19.76 -8.04 12.78
CA VAL A 46 -19.47 -6.79 13.50
C VAL A 46 -19.00 -5.71 12.52
N LEU A 47 -18.36 -6.12 11.41
CA LEU A 47 -17.88 -5.21 10.35
C LEU A 47 -19.02 -4.47 9.64
N THR A 48 -20.26 -4.96 9.70
CA THR A 48 -21.42 -4.28 9.12
C THR A 48 -21.89 -3.07 9.94
N ASP A 49 -21.58 -3.05 11.24
CA ASP A 49 -22.01 -2.02 12.19
C ASP A 49 -20.90 -0.99 12.49
N VAL A 50 -19.65 -1.33 12.15
CA VAL A 50 -18.49 -0.46 12.33
C VAL A 50 -18.17 0.25 11.03
N ALA A 51 -18.06 1.58 11.08
CA ALA A 51 -17.68 2.34 9.91
C ALA A 51 -16.25 1.97 9.45
N TRP A 52 -16.06 1.76 8.15
CA TRP A 52 -14.77 1.32 7.58
C TRP A 52 -13.60 2.24 7.96
N TRP A 53 -13.86 3.55 8.07
CA TRP A 53 -12.87 4.53 8.45
C TRP A 53 -12.39 4.34 9.90
N ALA A 54 -13.23 3.81 10.79
CA ALA A 54 -12.84 3.52 12.18
C ALA A 54 -11.85 2.36 12.26
N ILE A 55 -11.98 1.36 11.39
CA ILE A 55 -11.03 0.24 11.26
C ILE A 55 -9.68 0.77 10.75
N LEU A 56 -9.72 1.60 9.71
CA LEU A 56 -8.52 2.25 9.16
C LEU A 56 -7.83 3.12 10.22
N LEU A 57 -8.60 3.89 10.98
CA LEU A 57 -8.11 4.77 12.04
C LEU A 57 -7.51 3.97 13.20
N GLY A 58 -8.14 2.84 13.57
CA GLY A 58 -7.62 1.89 14.55
C GLY A 58 -6.27 1.30 14.13
N ASN A 59 -6.14 0.89 12.87
CA ASN A 59 -4.88 0.39 12.32
C ASN A 59 -3.79 1.48 12.27
N VAL A 60 -4.16 2.70 11.87
CA VAL A 60 -3.23 3.85 11.87
C VAL A 60 -2.79 4.21 13.27
N LEU A 61 -3.68 4.17 14.26
CA LEU A 61 -3.35 4.40 15.67
C LEU A 61 -2.46 3.29 16.24
N ALA A 62 -2.75 2.02 15.90
CA ALA A 62 -1.93 0.88 16.33
C ALA A 62 -0.54 0.92 15.69
N ALA A 63 -0.46 1.14 14.37
CA ALA A 63 0.80 1.30 13.65
C ALA A 63 1.57 2.54 14.10
N GLY A 64 0.87 3.66 14.32
CA GLY A 64 1.43 4.91 14.85
C GLY A 64 1.96 4.75 16.27
N GLY A 65 1.26 4.02 17.14
CA GLY A 65 1.71 3.66 18.48
C GLY A 65 2.94 2.76 18.47
N MET A 66 2.97 1.76 17.58
CA MET A 66 4.16 0.92 17.36
C MET A 66 5.34 1.72 16.81
N LEU A 67 5.10 2.61 15.83
CA LEU A 67 6.12 3.54 15.32
C LEU A 67 6.64 4.45 16.44
N ALA A 68 5.76 5.05 17.24
CA ALA A 68 6.14 5.93 18.34
C ALA A 68 7.00 5.19 19.37
N TYR A 69 6.61 3.98 19.75
CA TYR A 69 7.41 3.10 20.60
C TYR A 69 8.79 2.83 19.99
N PHE A 70 8.85 2.54 18.70
CA PHE A 70 10.09 2.27 17.97
C PHE A 70 11.01 3.50 17.86
N PHE A 71 10.46 4.68 17.58
CA PHE A 71 11.21 5.93 17.47
C PHE A 71 11.69 6.45 18.83
N VAL A 72 10.90 6.26 19.89
CA VAL A 72 11.29 6.62 21.27
C VAL A 72 12.31 5.63 21.83
N GLY A 73 12.13 4.32 21.60
CA GLY A 73 13.00 3.26 22.11
C GLY A 73 14.29 3.04 21.30
N HIS A 74 14.30 3.31 19.99
CA HIS A 74 15.40 2.97 19.08
C HIS A 74 15.77 4.12 18.13
N ARG A 75 16.11 5.28 18.71
CA ARG A 75 16.52 6.52 18.00
C ARG A 75 17.68 6.35 17.00
N ALA A 76 18.48 5.29 17.10
CA ALA A 76 19.56 4.99 16.16
C ALA A 76 19.03 4.41 14.84
N LEU A 77 18.04 3.51 14.89
CA LEU A 77 17.44 2.91 13.69
C LEU A 77 16.51 3.91 12.97
N GLY A 78 15.77 4.71 13.74
CA GLY A 78 14.98 5.82 13.20
C GLY A 78 15.85 6.84 12.46
N ARG A 79 17.03 7.21 12.98
CA ARG A 79 17.98 8.09 12.28
C ARG A 79 18.63 7.44 11.05
N ALA A 80 18.85 6.13 11.05
CA ALA A 80 19.37 5.39 9.90
C ALA A 80 18.35 5.25 8.74
N LEU A 81 17.06 5.13 9.06
CA LEU A 81 15.93 5.18 8.12
C LEU A 81 15.71 6.59 7.56
N LEU A 82 16.04 7.63 8.34
CA LEU A 82 15.89 9.04 8.01
C LEU A 82 17.20 9.67 7.47
N GLY A 83 17.93 8.94 6.63
CA GLY A 83 18.98 9.53 5.76
C GLY A 83 18.44 10.69 4.91
N PRO A 84 19.26 11.43 4.14
CA PRO A 84 18.94 12.77 3.61
C PRO A 84 17.48 12.90 3.17
N ARG A 85 16.65 13.40 4.10
CA ARG A 85 15.20 13.15 4.18
C ARG A 85 14.44 13.65 2.96
N THR A 86 15.02 14.60 2.26
CA THR A 86 14.47 15.25 1.08
C THR A 86 14.52 14.36 -0.15
N ARG A 87 15.61 13.61 -0.38
CA ARG A 87 15.74 12.83 -1.62
C ARG A 87 14.78 11.64 -1.65
N VAL A 88 14.77 10.81 -0.60
CA VAL A 88 13.84 9.67 -0.49
C VAL A 88 12.39 10.14 -0.45
N ALA A 89 12.09 11.26 0.22
CA ALA A 89 10.74 11.82 0.23
C ALA A 89 10.31 12.34 -1.15
N GLN A 90 11.22 12.98 -1.90
CA GLN A 90 10.97 13.41 -3.28
C GLN A 90 10.79 12.21 -4.21
N GLU A 91 11.68 11.22 -4.14
CA GLU A 91 11.60 9.99 -4.93
C GLU A 91 10.30 9.24 -4.66
N GLY A 92 9.91 9.09 -3.39
CA GLY A 92 8.65 8.46 -3.03
C GLY A 92 7.43 9.27 -3.44
N PHE A 93 7.48 10.61 -3.35
CA PHE A 93 6.39 11.46 -3.85
C PHE A 93 6.22 11.33 -5.37
N VAL A 94 7.32 11.40 -6.14
CA VAL A 94 7.29 11.27 -7.60
C VAL A 94 6.84 9.87 -8.01
N ALA A 95 7.37 8.82 -7.37
CA ALA A 95 6.94 7.45 -7.60
C ALA A 95 5.43 7.31 -7.32
N GLY A 96 4.96 7.76 -6.16
CA GLY A 96 3.55 7.72 -5.80
C GLY A 96 2.68 8.46 -6.82
N ALA A 97 3.06 9.67 -7.22
CA ALA A 97 2.35 10.45 -8.22
C ALA A 97 2.29 9.73 -9.59
N LEU A 98 3.38 9.07 -10.02
CA LEU A 98 3.41 8.26 -11.23
C LEU A 98 2.47 7.05 -11.13
N GLY A 99 2.44 6.37 -9.99
CA GLY A 99 1.53 5.26 -9.74
C GLY A 99 0.07 5.70 -9.80
N ALA A 100 -0.28 6.79 -9.11
CA ALA A 100 -1.63 7.35 -9.13
C ALA A 100 -2.06 7.78 -10.55
N ALA A 101 -1.16 8.43 -11.30
CA ALA A 101 -1.41 8.82 -12.68
C ALA A 101 -1.61 7.61 -13.59
N ALA A 102 -0.81 6.55 -13.44
CA ALA A 102 -0.94 5.33 -14.21
C ALA A 102 -2.32 4.67 -14.00
N VAL A 103 -2.77 4.54 -12.75
CA VAL A 103 -4.10 4.01 -12.43
C VAL A 103 -5.21 4.90 -12.98
N ALA A 104 -5.10 6.22 -12.79
CA ALA A 104 -6.10 7.18 -13.27
C ALA A 104 -6.24 7.15 -14.80
N VAL A 105 -5.13 7.11 -15.53
CA VAL A 105 -5.11 7.02 -16.99
C VAL A 105 -5.69 5.69 -17.46
N TRP A 106 -5.31 4.57 -16.83
CA TRP A 106 -5.85 3.26 -17.17
C TRP A 106 -7.38 3.22 -17.03
N PHE A 107 -7.91 3.65 -15.89
CA PHE A 107 -9.35 3.64 -15.68
C PHE A 107 -10.08 4.67 -16.53
N LEU A 108 -9.48 5.83 -16.82
CA LEU A 108 -10.05 6.77 -17.78
C LEU A 108 -10.20 6.13 -19.16
N LEU A 109 -9.18 5.41 -19.64
CA LEU A 109 -9.24 4.72 -20.93
C LEU A 109 -10.27 3.59 -20.91
N TYR A 110 -10.28 2.77 -19.86
CA TYR A 110 -11.24 1.68 -19.70
C TYR A 110 -12.69 2.18 -19.67
N ASP A 111 -12.95 3.19 -18.84
CA ASP A 111 -14.27 3.81 -18.68
C ASP A 111 -14.76 4.46 -19.97
N THR A 112 -13.86 5.14 -20.68
CA THR A 112 -14.18 5.76 -21.97
C THR A 112 -14.49 4.70 -23.03
N ALA A 113 -13.72 3.61 -23.07
CA ALA A 113 -13.98 2.47 -23.95
C ALA A 113 -15.32 1.77 -23.63
N ALA A 114 -15.72 1.78 -22.36
CA ALA A 114 -17.02 1.27 -21.89
C ALA A 114 -18.18 2.27 -22.07
N GLY A 115 -17.92 3.48 -22.61
CA GLY A 115 -18.95 4.51 -22.88
C GLY A 115 -19.38 5.33 -21.67
N ALA A 116 -18.70 5.22 -20.53
CA ALA A 116 -19.02 5.94 -19.30
C ALA A 116 -17.75 6.52 -18.64
N PRO A 117 -17.17 7.61 -19.18
CA PRO A 117 -15.94 8.21 -18.66
C PRO A 117 -16.02 8.53 -17.17
N LEU A 118 -14.94 8.27 -16.42
CA LEU A 118 -14.82 8.54 -14.98
C LEU A 118 -15.82 7.76 -14.10
N ARG A 119 -16.43 6.69 -14.62
CA ARG A 119 -17.33 5.81 -13.87
C ARG A 119 -16.58 5.11 -12.73
N THR A 120 -15.39 4.56 -12.95
CA THR A 120 -14.63 3.89 -11.89
C THR A 120 -14.28 4.80 -10.72
N PRO A 121 -13.65 5.99 -10.90
CA PRO A 121 -13.37 6.88 -9.77
C PRO A 121 -14.64 7.39 -9.08
N ALA A 122 -15.77 7.52 -9.80
CA ALA A 122 -17.06 7.83 -9.19
C ALA A 122 -17.61 6.68 -8.33
N LEU A 123 -17.56 5.44 -8.83
CA LEU A 123 -17.97 4.23 -8.11
C LEU A 123 -17.13 4.03 -6.84
N LEU A 124 -15.80 4.10 -6.97
CA LEU A 124 -14.88 3.98 -5.85
C LEU A 124 -15.06 5.13 -4.86
N GLY A 125 -15.27 6.35 -5.35
CA GLY A 125 -15.58 7.51 -4.52
C GLY A 125 -16.87 7.33 -3.73
N ALA A 126 -17.95 6.91 -4.39
CA ALA A 126 -19.25 6.70 -3.75
C ALA A 126 -19.18 5.57 -2.72
N ALA A 127 -18.50 4.46 -3.05
CA ALA A 127 -18.31 3.34 -2.15
C ALA A 127 -17.54 3.76 -0.88
N VAL A 128 -16.41 4.44 -1.05
CA VAL A 128 -15.52 4.80 0.06
C VAL A 128 -16.05 5.99 0.85
N LEU A 129 -16.44 7.09 0.19
CA LEU A 129 -16.73 8.36 0.86
C LEU A 129 -18.19 8.53 1.25
N GLU A 130 -19.11 7.88 0.53
CA GLU A 130 -20.56 8.03 0.73
C GLU A 130 -21.21 6.72 1.22
N GLY A 131 -20.46 5.61 1.27
CA GLY A 131 -20.96 4.32 1.73
C GLY A 131 -21.96 3.67 0.76
N LEU A 132 -21.90 4.01 -0.53
CA LEU A 132 -22.79 3.46 -1.55
C LEU A 132 -22.66 1.93 -1.60
N ARG A 133 -23.80 1.23 -1.50
CA ARG A 133 -23.88 -0.24 -1.57
C ARG A 133 -24.57 -0.77 -2.83
N ASP A 134 -25.28 0.11 -3.54
CA ASP A 134 -25.99 -0.22 -4.77
C ASP A 134 -25.44 0.64 -5.93
N PRO A 135 -24.80 0.04 -6.94
CA PRO A 135 -24.31 0.77 -8.11
C PRO A 135 -25.41 1.44 -8.94
N ALA A 136 -26.67 0.99 -8.85
CA ALA A 136 -27.78 1.64 -9.56
C ALA A 136 -28.11 3.03 -9.01
N ALA A 137 -27.75 3.30 -7.75
CA ALA A 137 -27.92 4.60 -7.11
C ALA A 137 -26.73 5.55 -7.34
N LEU A 138 -25.73 5.16 -8.16
CA LEU A 138 -24.58 6.01 -8.45
C LEU A 138 -25.00 7.29 -9.17
N THR A 139 -24.60 8.43 -8.61
CA THR A 139 -24.61 9.71 -9.33
C THR A 139 -23.18 10.15 -9.61
N ILE A 140 -22.81 10.21 -10.88
CA ILE A 140 -21.47 10.68 -11.27
C ILE A 140 -21.44 12.20 -11.06
N SER A 141 -20.63 12.65 -10.10
CA SER A 141 -20.46 14.06 -9.81
C SER A 141 -18.98 14.43 -9.75
N LEU A 142 -18.64 15.60 -10.31
CA LEU A 142 -17.28 16.11 -10.29
C LEU A 142 -16.73 16.28 -8.86
N PRO A 143 -17.49 16.79 -7.87
CA PRO A 143 -17.01 16.88 -6.49
C PRO A 143 -16.60 15.54 -5.90
N LEU A 144 -17.37 14.47 -6.17
CA LEU A 144 -17.07 13.13 -5.68
C LEU A 144 -15.79 12.57 -6.32
N ILE A 145 -15.65 12.72 -7.64
CA ILE A 145 -14.46 12.29 -8.38
C ILE A 145 -13.21 13.00 -7.86
N LEU A 146 -13.28 14.31 -7.62
CA LEU A 146 -12.15 15.09 -7.10
C LEU A 146 -11.76 14.66 -5.68
N LYS A 147 -12.73 14.46 -4.78
CA LYS A 147 -12.47 13.95 -3.43
C LYS A 147 -11.80 12.58 -3.47
N TYR A 148 -12.33 11.67 -4.29
CA TYR A 148 -11.74 10.34 -4.47
C TYR A 148 -10.33 10.42 -5.02
N THR A 149 -10.09 11.25 -6.04
CA THR A 149 -8.77 11.44 -6.65
C THR A 149 -7.75 11.94 -5.64
N LEU A 150 -8.14 12.81 -4.71
CA LEU A 150 -7.26 13.28 -3.63
C LEU A 150 -6.92 12.16 -2.63
N VAL A 151 -7.91 11.37 -2.21
CA VAL A 151 -7.69 10.21 -1.32
C VAL A 151 -6.80 9.16 -1.99
N HIS A 152 -7.07 8.87 -3.27
CA HIS A 152 -6.28 7.95 -4.09
C HIS A 152 -4.84 8.43 -4.23
N GLY A 153 -4.63 9.70 -4.61
CA GLY A 153 -3.29 10.29 -4.73
C GLY A 153 -2.52 10.27 -3.41
N ALA A 154 -3.18 10.59 -2.29
CA ALA A 154 -2.56 10.53 -0.96
C ALA A 154 -2.12 9.11 -0.59
N ALA A 155 -2.97 8.10 -0.85
CA ALA A 155 -2.64 6.70 -0.60
C ALA A 155 -1.41 6.26 -1.43
N PHE A 156 -1.35 6.66 -2.69
CA PHE A 156 -0.21 6.36 -3.57
C PHE A 156 1.08 7.08 -3.16
N VAL A 157 1.00 8.32 -2.66
CA VAL A 157 2.17 9.02 -2.11
C VAL A 157 2.72 8.30 -0.88
N VAL A 158 1.84 7.85 0.03
CA VAL A 158 2.25 7.07 1.20
C VAL A 158 2.91 5.77 0.75
N PHE A 159 2.31 5.05 -0.19
CA PHE A 159 2.90 3.83 -0.76
C PHE A 159 4.26 4.10 -1.42
N GLY A 160 4.38 5.20 -2.17
CA GLY A 160 5.62 5.64 -2.80
C GLY A 160 6.73 5.94 -1.79
N TRP A 161 6.43 6.56 -0.66
CA TRP A 161 7.42 6.75 0.42
C TRP A 161 7.86 5.43 1.05
N LEU A 162 6.95 4.48 1.25
CA LEU A 162 7.31 3.15 1.75
C LEU A 162 8.23 2.43 0.76
N ALA A 163 7.89 2.44 -0.53
CA ALA A 163 8.67 1.88 -1.62
C ALA A 163 10.07 2.50 -1.73
N ALA A 164 10.16 3.84 -1.76
CA ALA A 164 11.44 4.55 -1.84
C ALA A 164 12.30 4.31 -0.59
N GLY A 165 11.68 4.27 0.59
CA GLY A 165 12.37 3.93 1.84
C GLY A 165 12.97 2.52 1.81
N LEU A 166 12.19 1.52 1.36
CA LEU A 166 12.69 0.15 1.21
C LEU A 166 13.84 0.06 0.20
N LEU A 167 13.75 0.78 -0.91
CA LEU A 167 14.80 0.76 -1.93
C LEU A 167 16.08 1.46 -1.46
N ALA A 168 15.96 2.59 -0.75
CA ALA A 168 17.10 3.25 -0.11
C ALA A 168 17.79 2.35 0.95
N LEU A 169 17.04 1.44 1.56
CA LEU A 169 17.61 0.39 2.42
C LEU A 169 18.26 -0.72 1.60
N ALA A 170 17.67 -1.09 0.46
CA ALA A 170 18.20 -2.12 -0.43
C ALA A 170 19.55 -1.75 -1.06
N ASP A 171 19.87 -0.46 -1.19
CA ASP A 171 21.22 0.01 -1.58
C ASP A 171 22.32 -0.50 -0.64
N ARG A 172 22.00 -0.75 0.64
CA ARG A 172 22.93 -1.32 1.62
C ARG A 172 22.83 -2.84 1.70
N GLU A 173 21.63 -3.39 1.49
CA GLU A 173 21.34 -4.81 1.60
C GLU A 173 20.45 -5.26 0.42
N PRO A 174 21.04 -5.71 -0.71
CA PRO A 174 20.31 -6.02 -1.94
C PRO A 174 19.19 -7.05 -1.78
N ARG A 175 19.26 -7.88 -0.74
CA ARG A 175 18.21 -8.86 -0.37
C ARG A 175 16.87 -8.17 -0.04
N LEU A 176 16.86 -6.89 0.32
CA LEU A 176 15.64 -6.12 0.59
C LEU A 176 14.84 -5.79 -0.68
N LEU A 177 15.37 -6.04 -1.88
CA LEU A 177 14.55 -6.00 -3.10
C LEU A 177 13.40 -7.00 -3.07
N PHE A 178 13.56 -8.15 -2.40
CA PHE A 178 12.45 -9.09 -2.17
C PHE A 178 11.37 -8.49 -1.26
N ALA A 179 11.73 -7.58 -0.34
CA ALA A 179 10.77 -6.89 0.50
C ALA A 179 9.88 -5.93 -0.31
N PHE A 180 10.39 -5.35 -1.40
CA PHE A 180 9.57 -4.55 -2.32
C PHE A 180 8.51 -5.41 -3.03
N LEU A 181 8.91 -6.56 -3.56
CA LEU A 181 7.97 -7.50 -4.19
C LEU A 181 6.92 -7.97 -3.18
N MET A 182 7.36 -8.30 -1.95
CA MET A 182 6.44 -8.68 -0.87
C MET A 182 5.49 -7.53 -0.51
N LEU A 183 5.97 -6.29 -0.43
CA LEU A 183 5.13 -5.11 -0.17
C LEU A 183 4.02 -5.00 -1.23
N PHE A 184 4.38 -5.16 -2.51
CA PHE A 184 3.40 -5.17 -3.60
C PHE A 184 2.37 -6.30 -3.45
N VAL A 185 2.82 -7.54 -3.23
CA VAL A 185 1.91 -8.69 -3.08
C VAL A 185 0.99 -8.51 -1.87
N CYS A 186 1.52 -8.08 -0.73
CA CYS A 186 0.71 -7.83 0.47
C CYS A 186 -0.27 -6.67 0.25
N PHE A 187 0.13 -5.63 -0.49
CA PHE A 187 -0.76 -4.54 -0.87
C PHE A 187 -1.90 -5.03 -1.77
N GLU A 188 -1.61 -5.84 -2.79
CA GLU A 188 -2.66 -6.41 -3.66
C GLU A 188 -3.65 -7.25 -2.84
N VAL A 189 -3.16 -8.16 -2.00
CA VAL A 189 -4.02 -9.00 -1.15
C VAL A 189 -4.85 -8.15 -0.21
N PHE A 190 -4.24 -7.15 0.44
CA PHE A 190 -4.94 -6.21 1.31
C PHE A 190 -6.03 -5.46 0.55
N PHE A 191 -5.72 -4.95 -0.64
CA PHE A 191 -6.65 -4.16 -1.46
C PHE A 191 -7.85 -5.00 -1.93
N PHE A 192 -7.59 -6.21 -2.45
CA PHE A 192 -8.66 -7.13 -2.86
C PHE A 192 -9.51 -7.59 -1.68
N ALA A 193 -8.90 -7.90 -0.53
CA ALA A 193 -9.64 -8.26 0.68
C ALA A 193 -10.48 -7.09 1.21
N MET A 194 -9.95 -5.87 1.19
CA MET A 194 -10.69 -4.66 1.55
C MET A 194 -11.91 -4.46 0.64
N ILE A 195 -11.75 -4.61 -0.68
CA ILE A 195 -12.88 -4.54 -1.62
C ILE A 195 -13.88 -5.67 -1.34
N ALA A 196 -13.43 -6.92 -1.21
CA ALA A 196 -14.30 -8.06 -0.99
C ALA A 196 -15.18 -7.91 0.27
N VAL A 197 -14.71 -7.17 1.27
CA VAL A 197 -15.43 -6.97 2.54
C VAL A 197 -16.28 -5.72 2.53
N LEU A 198 -15.74 -4.61 2.05
CA LEU A 198 -16.39 -3.30 2.16
C LEU A 198 -17.29 -3.01 0.97
N ALA A 199 -17.00 -3.62 -0.18
CA ALA A 199 -17.66 -3.34 -1.45
C ALA A 199 -17.61 -4.58 -2.36
N GLN A 200 -18.06 -5.75 -1.89
CA GLN A 200 -18.05 -6.97 -2.71
C GLN A 200 -18.71 -6.77 -4.08
N TRP A 201 -19.82 -6.01 -4.09
CA TRP A 201 -20.54 -5.60 -5.30
C TRP A 201 -19.65 -4.90 -6.34
N LEU A 202 -18.57 -4.27 -5.90
CA LEU A 202 -17.62 -3.60 -6.79
C LEU A 202 -16.82 -4.61 -7.63
N LEU A 203 -16.60 -5.84 -7.15
CA LEU A 203 -15.98 -6.92 -7.94
C LEU A 203 -16.92 -7.48 -9.02
N GLU A 204 -18.22 -7.23 -8.87
CA GLU A 204 -19.23 -7.53 -9.90
C GLU A 204 -19.37 -6.37 -10.88
N ALA A 205 -19.29 -5.12 -10.37
CA ALA A 205 -19.40 -3.91 -11.18
C ALA A 205 -18.13 -3.57 -11.98
N LEU A 206 -16.95 -3.95 -11.49
CA LEU A 206 -15.66 -3.79 -12.14
C LEU A 206 -15.02 -5.17 -12.28
N ALA A 207 -14.58 -5.49 -13.50
CA ALA A 207 -13.90 -6.76 -13.72
C ALA A 207 -12.59 -6.79 -12.93
N TRP A 208 -12.39 -7.80 -12.07
CA TRP A 208 -11.22 -7.89 -11.18
C TRP A 208 -9.87 -7.72 -11.91
N TRP A 209 -9.78 -8.17 -13.16
CA TRP A 209 -8.56 -8.08 -13.97
C TRP A 209 -8.19 -6.63 -14.29
N THR A 210 -9.15 -5.70 -14.36
CA THR A 210 -8.88 -4.29 -14.64
C THR A 210 -8.20 -3.62 -13.46
N ILE A 211 -8.59 -4.03 -12.25
CA ILE A 211 -7.95 -3.60 -11.00
C ILE A 211 -6.52 -4.12 -10.96
N LEU A 212 -6.33 -5.41 -11.21
CA LEU A 212 -5.01 -6.03 -11.25
C LEU A 212 -4.11 -5.38 -12.31
N ALA A 213 -4.64 -5.12 -13.51
CA ALA A 213 -3.90 -4.45 -14.58
C ALA A 213 -3.48 -3.03 -14.20
N ALA A 214 -4.38 -2.25 -13.58
CA ALA A 214 -4.09 -0.91 -13.10
C ALA A 214 -2.96 -0.92 -12.07
N ASN A 215 -3.04 -1.82 -11.09
CA ASN A 215 -2.04 -1.94 -10.04
C ASN A 215 -0.69 -2.42 -10.56
N LEU A 216 -0.68 -3.36 -11.52
CA LEU A 216 0.54 -3.80 -12.17
C LEU A 216 1.20 -2.67 -12.97
N LEU A 217 0.41 -1.89 -13.71
CA LEU A 217 0.91 -0.72 -14.44
C LEU A 217 1.52 0.31 -13.49
N ALA A 218 0.85 0.57 -12.36
CA ALA A 218 1.35 1.46 -11.34
C ALA A 218 2.66 0.94 -10.72
N ALA A 219 2.72 -0.35 -10.36
CA ALA A 219 3.91 -0.97 -9.81
C ALA A 219 5.09 -0.89 -10.79
N VAL A 220 4.87 -1.16 -12.07
CA VAL A 220 5.89 -1.02 -13.12
C VAL A 220 6.36 0.43 -13.27
N ALA A 221 5.44 1.40 -13.27
CA ALA A 221 5.79 2.82 -13.36
C ALA A 221 6.63 3.29 -12.16
N MET A 222 6.20 2.92 -10.96
CA MET A 222 6.88 3.25 -9.70
C MET A 222 8.25 2.59 -9.61
N LEU A 223 8.31 1.27 -9.82
CA LEU A 223 9.56 0.51 -9.74
C LEU A 223 10.53 0.93 -10.84
N GLY A 224 10.05 1.15 -12.06
CA GLY A 224 10.87 1.64 -13.17
C GLY A 224 11.52 2.99 -12.88
N TYR A 225 10.78 3.92 -12.29
CA TYR A 225 11.31 5.21 -11.84
C TYR A 225 12.36 5.02 -10.73
N LEU A 226 12.03 4.28 -9.69
CA LEU A 226 12.90 4.09 -8.53
C LEU A 226 14.20 3.32 -8.89
N LEU A 227 14.13 2.28 -9.71
CA LEU A 227 15.32 1.54 -10.17
C LEU A 227 16.23 2.39 -11.08
N ARG A 228 15.65 3.31 -11.86
CA ARG A 228 16.43 4.24 -12.69
C ARG A 228 17.28 5.19 -11.85
N GLU A 229 16.79 5.53 -10.67
CA GLU A 229 17.47 6.41 -9.71
C GLU A 229 18.52 5.66 -8.88
N HIS A 230 18.27 4.37 -8.58
CA HIS A 230 19.14 3.48 -7.79
C HIS A 230 19.93 2.45 -8.64
N ARG A 231 20.58 2.88 -9.73
CA ARG A 231 21.18 1.98 -10.75
C ARG A 231 22.23 0.98 -10.26
N VAL A 232 22.83 1.17 -9.08
CA VAL A 232 23.91 0.33 -8.55
C VAL A 232 23.38 -0.93 -7.86
N ALA A 233 22.30 -0.81 -7.08
CA ALA A 233 21.72 -1.94 -6.34
C ALA A 233 21.14 -3.03 -7.26
N TRP A 234 20.52 -2.62 -8.37
CA TRP A 234 19.90 -3.54 -9.33
C TRP A 234 20.90 -4.45 -10.06
N ARG A 235 22.06 -3.92 -10.46
CA ARG A 235 23.07 -4.73 -11.17
C ARG A 235 23.68 -5.79 -10.26
N ALA A 236 23.93 -5.43 -9.00
CA ALA A 236 24.44 -6.36 -7.99
C ALA A 236 23.45 -7.49 -7.67
N PHE A 237 22.15 -7.22 -7.74
CA PHE A 237 21.10 -8.23 -7.59
C PHE A 237 21.05 -9.20 -8.78
N LEU A 238 21.10 -8.69 -10.02
CA LEU A 238 21.12 -9.54 -11.22
C LEU A 238 22.39 -10.37 -11.37
N SER A 239 23.49 -9.94 -10.76
CA SER A 239 24.75 -10.68 -10.77
C SER A 239 24.99 -11.51 -9.51
N ALA A 240 24.01 -11.62 -8.60
CA ALA A 240 24.09 -12.53 -7.47
C ALA A 240 23.85 -13.98 -7.96
N PRO A 241 24.78 -14.92 -7.70
CA PRO A 241 24.66 -16.32 -8.13
C PRO A 241 23.58 -17.09 -7.39
#